data_AF-A0A1F5ZU43-F1
#
_entry.id   AF-A0A1F5ZU43-F1
#
_cell.length_a   1.000
_cell.length_b   1.000
_cell.length_c   1.000
_cell.angle_alpha   90.00
_cell.angle_beta   90.00
_cell.angle_gamma   90.00
#
_symmetry.space_group_name_H-M   'P 1'
#
loop_
_entity.id
_entity.type
_entity.pdbx_description
1 polymer ?
#
loop_
_entity_poly.entity_id
_entity_poly.type
_entity_poly.pdbx_seq_one_letter_code
_entity_poly.pdbx_strand_id
1 'polypeptide(L)'
;MANCASRFKSLSIKKFRTEGFSLLEIVIAIALISIMSVPIMGSYIKTQQRARDSVRKHNISEISNALEEYYGICGFAYPAAGAYTGILSGTNSISCAAGTFMSKVPQDPKSGSGSYYCGVSSICDTTQYQICGTLEAEVAPAPTGFCLSNRQ
;
A
#
# COMPACT_ATOMS: atom_id res chain seq x y z
N MET A 1 71.03 -26.24 8.27
CA MET A 1 70.58 -24.86 7.97
C MET A 1 69.07 -24.93 7.78
N ALA A 2 68.15 -24.25 8.45
CA ALA A 2 68.18 -23.30 9.55
C ALA A 2 66.80 -23.40 10.26
N ASN A 3 66.79 -23.14 11.56
CA ASN A 3 65.61 -23.10 12.44
C ASN A 3 64.65 -21.97 12.01
N CYS A 4 63.39 -22.28 11.69
CA CYS A 4 62.33 -21.29 11.48
C CYS A 4 61.41 -21.24 12.70
N ALA A 5 61.90 -20.62 13.78
CA ALA A 5 61.11 -20.29 14.95
C ALA A 5 60.74 -18.80 14.90
N SER A 6 59.68 -18.45 14.14
CA SER A 6 59.16 -17.09 14.11
C SER A 6 58.23 -16.83 15.29
N ARG A 7 58.73 -15.95 16.15
CA ARG A 7 58.17 -15.42 17.40
C ARG A 7 56.67 -15.11 17.35
N PHE A 8 55.91 -15.77 18.23
CA PHE A 8 54.54 -15.38 18.56
C PHE A 8 54.57 -14.15 19.47
N LYS A 9 54.23 -12.97 18.92
CA LYS A 9 54.18 -11.72 19.68
C LYS A 9 52.86 -11.69 20.46
N SER A 10 52.93 -11.84 21.79
CA SER A 10 51.79 -11.76 22.70
C SER A 10 51.09 -10.41 22.56
N LEU A 11 49.89 -10.40 21.98
CA LEU A 11 49.00 -9.23 21.96
C LEU A 11 48.28 -9.14 23.30
N SER A 12 48.57 -8.08 24.07
CA SER A 12 47.89 -7.78 25.34
C SER A 12 46.47 -7.30 25.05
N ILE A 13 45.48 -8.13 25.38
CA ILE A 13 44.06 -7.78 25.29
C ILE A 13 43.75 -6.80 26.42
N LYS A 14 43.48 -5.53 26.09
CA LYS A 14 42.96 -4.57 27.07
C LYS A 14 41.58 -5.05 27.54
N LYS A 15 41.47 -5.37 28.83
CA LYS A 15 40.22 -5.76 29.50
C LYS A 15 39.28 -4.55 29.53
N PHE A 16 38.21 -4.58 28.72
CA PHE A 16 37.15 -3.59 28.83
C PHE A 16 36.46 -3.75 30.19
N ARG A 17 36.31 -2.66 30.95
CA ARG A 17 35.52 -2.68 32.19
C ARG A 17 34.06 -2.89 31.80
N THR A 18 33.51 -4.02 32.18
CA THR A 18 32.08 -4.30 32.04
C THR A 18 31.34 -3.60 33.17
N GLU A 19 30.83 -2.40 32.89
CA GLU A 19 29.84 -1.73 33.74
C GLU A 19 28.50 -2.47 33.54
N GLY A 20 27.98 -3.08 34.60
CA GLY A 20 26.69 -3.78 34.58
C GLY A 20 25.55 -2.85 34.97
N PHE A 21 24.37 -3.04 34.39
CA PHE A 21 23.15 -2.32 34.79
C PHE A 21 22.74 -2.70 36.22
N SER A 22 22.24 -1.72 36.98
CA SER A 22 21.66 -1.99 38.30
C SER A 22 20.29 -2.68 38.17
N LEU A 23 19.94 -3.51 39.16
CA LEU A 23 18.60 -4.11 39.27
C LEU A 23 17.50 -3.04 39.25
N LEU A 24 17.74 -1.92 39.93
CA LEU A 24 16.81 -0.80 39.98
C LEU A 24 16.59 -0.17 38.59
N GLU A 25 17.63 -0.16 37.78
CA GLU A 25 17.66 0.51 36.48
C GLU A 25 16.80 -0.25 35.46
N ILE A 26 16.85 -1.59 35.50
CA ILE A 26 15.97 -2.43 34.70
C ILE A 26 14.50 -2.31 35.18
N VAL A 27 14.26 -2.23 36.49
CA VAL A 27 12.90 -2.12 37.06
C VAL A 27 12.23 -0.79 36.70
N ILE A 28 12.96 0.33 36.76
CA ILE A 28 12.43 1.64 36.36
C ILE A 28 12.23 1.69 34.85
N ALA A 29 13.14 1.10 34.05
CA ALA A 29 13.01 1.09 32.59
C ALA A 29 11.74 0.37 32.12
N ILE A 30 11.44 -0.82 32.65
CA ILE A 30 10.21 -1.55 32.27
C ILE A 30 8.94 -0.82 32.73
N ALA A 31 8.98 -0.15 33.89
CA ALA A 31 7.88 0.67 34.38
C ALA A 31 7.59 1.85 33.42
N LEU A 32 8.62 2.57 32.97
CA LEU A 32 8.47 3.68 32.04
C LEU A 32 8.02 3.24 30.64
N ILE A 33 8.55 2.13 30.12
CA ILE A 33 8.13 1.57 28.82
C ILE A 33 6.64 1.21 28.86
N SER A 34 6.15 0.61 29.95
CA SER A 34 4.74 0.24 30.06
C SER A 34 3.80 1.46 29.97
N ILE A 35 4.14 2.56 30.65
CA ILE A 35 3.35 3.80 30.66
C ILE A 35 3.35 4.45 29.28
N MET A 36 4.51 4.48 28.60
CA MET A 36 4.64 5.11 27.28
C MET A 36 4.07 4.26 26.13
N SER A 37 3.93 2.95 26.30
CA SER A 37 3.54 2.04 25.21
C SER A 37 2.08 2.18 24.77
N VAL A 38 1.16 2.50 25.69
CA VAL A 38 -0.29 2.52 25.45
C VAL A 38 -0.74 3.49 24.35
N PRO A 39 -0.35 4.79 24.34
CA PRO A 39 -0.82 5.75 23.32
C PRO A 39 -0.25 5.52 21.91
N ILE A 40 0.88 4.81 21.77
CA ILE A 40 1.58 4.64 20.49
C ILE A 40 0.78 3.73 19.54
N MET A 41 0.13 2.70 20.08
CA MET A 41 -0.54 1.67 19.28
C MET A 41 -1.72 2.22 18.44
N GLY A 42 -2.52 3.11 19.01
CA GLY A 42 -3.69 3.69 18.32
C GLY A 42 -3.31 4.59 17.15
N SER A 43 -2.24 5.37 17.30
CA SER A 43 -1.74 6.28 16.25
C SER A 43 -1.07 5.51 15.10
N TYR A 44 -0.42 4.39 15.40
CA TYR A 44 0.23 3.54 14.40
C TYR A 44 -0.78 2.93 13.42
N ILE A 45 -1.89 2.36 13.94
CA ILE A 45 -2.92 1.75 13.09
C ILE A 45 -3.55 2.78 12.15
N LYS A 46 -3.92 3.96 12.65
CA LYS A 46 -4.50 5.04 11.84
C LYS A 46 -3.55 5.55 10.76
N THR A 47 -2.25 5.62 11.06
CA THR A 47 -1.24 6.06 10.09
C THR A 47 -1.11 5.05 8.96
N GLN A 48 -1.10 3.76 9.25
CA GLN A 48 -1.09 2.73 8.23
C GLN A 48 -2.38 2.74 7.38
N GLN A 49 -3.54 2.93 8.00
CA GLN A 49 -4.82 3.04 7.28
C GLN A 49 -4.78 4.22 6.29
N ARG A 50 -4.32 5.39 6.72
CA ARG A 50 -4.16 6.57 5.86
C ARG A 50 -3.15 6.36 4.74
N ALA A 51 -2.04 5.67 5.00
CA ALA A 51 -1.06 5.33 3.98
C ALA A 51 -1.67 4.43 2.89
N ARG A 52 -2.45 3.41 3.28
CA ARG A 52 -3.18 2.56 2.32
C ARG A 52 -4.25 3.34 1.58
N ASP A 53 -4.99 4.22 2.24
CA ASP A 53 -6.00 5.07 1.60
C ASP A 53 -5.37 6.02 0.56
N SER A 54 -4.18 6.54 0.81
CA SER A 54 -3.43 7.33 -0.18
C SER A 54 -3.09 6.50 -1.42
N VAL A 55 -2.67 5.25 -1.23
CA VAL A 55 -2.41 4.31 -2.34
C VAL A 55 -3.70 4.00 -3.10
N ARG A 56 -4.81 3.76 -2.40
CA ARG A 56 -6.12 3.52 -3.04
C ARG A 56 -6.56 4.68 -3.92
N LYS A 57 -6.47 5.91 -3.40
CA LYS A 57 -6.81 7.13 -4.15
C LYS A 57 -5.94 7.30 -5.39
N HIS A 58 -4.64 7.02 -5.25
CA HIS A 58 -3.71 7.05 -6.36
C HIS A 58 -4.07 6.02 -7.44
N ASN A 59 -4.27 4.75 -7.04
CA ASN A 59 -4.64 3.67 -7.95
C ASN A 59 -5.94 3.97 -8.72
N ILE A 60 -6.97 4.50 -8.06
CA ILE A 60 -8.23 4.89 -8.71
C ILE A 60 -8.00 6.02 -9.72
N SER A 61 -7.13 6.99 -9.41
CA SER A 61 -6.76 8.03 -10.35
C SER A 61 -6.00 7.50 -11.56
N GLU A 62 -5.11 6.52 -11.38
CA GLU A 62 -4.39 5.88 -12.49
C GLU A 62 -5.36 5.11 -13.40
N ILE A 63 -6.28 4.35 -12.80
CA ILE A 63 -7.32 3.61 -13.55
C ILE A 63 -8.19 4.58 -14.35
N SER A 64 -8.65 5.66 -13.71
CA SER A 64 -9.43 6.71 -14.38
C SER A 64 -8.65 7.30 -15.57
N ASN A 65 -7.39 7.68 -15.39
CA ASN A 65 -6.59 8.23 -16.48
C ASN A 65 -6.43 7.23 -17.65
N ALA A 66 -6.23 5.94 -17.36
CA ALA A 66 -6.14 4.92 -18.41
C ALA A 66 -7.48 4.67 -19.13
N LEU A 67 -8.62 4.82 -18.43
CA LEU A 67 -9.94 4.76 -19.05
C LEU A 67 -10.22 5.97 -19.95
N GLU A 68 -9.76 7.16 -19.57
CA GLU A 68 -9.85 8.36 -20.42
C GLU A 68 -8.97 8.21 -21.68
N GLU A 69 -7.76 7.66 -21.53
CA GLU A 69 -6.89 7.37 -22.68
C GLU A 69 -7.50 6.31 -23.60
N TYR A 70 -8.09 5.25 -23.02
CA TYR A 70 -8.86 4.25 -23.75
C TYR A 70 -10.00 4.91 -24.55
N TYR A 71 -10.77 5.81 -23.94
CA TYR A 71 -11.86 6.50 -24.62
C TYR A 71 -11.37 7.28 -25.85
N GLY A 72 -10.25 8.01 -25.72
CA GLY A 72 -9.69 8.82 -26.81
C GLY A 72 -9.16 8.02 -28.00
N ILE A 73 -8.71 6.78 -27.79
CA ILE A 73 -8.05 5.95 -28.82
C ILE A 73 -8.94 4.80 -29.32
N CYS A 74 -9.84 4.28 -28.48
CA CYS A 74 -10.63 3.09 -28.76
C CYS A 74 -12.06 3.39 -29.23
N GLY A 75 -12.23 4.46 -30.02
CA GLY A 75 -13.49 4.77 -30.69
C GLY A 75 -14.54 5.47 -29.83
N PHE A 76 -14.12 6.34 -28.91
CA PHE A 76 -15.02 7.18 -28.10
C PHE A 76 -16.04 6.37 -27.28
N ALA A 77 -15.59 5.23 -26.77
CA ALA A 77 -16.36 4.37 -25.90
C ALA A 77 -15.45 3.86 -24.78
N TYR A 78 -16.04 3.60 -23.62
CA TYR A 78 -15.39 2.91 -22.52
C TYR A 78 -15.51 1.38 -22.66
N PRO A 79 -14.77 0.58 -21.86
CA PRO A 79 -14.91 -0.87 -21.85
C PRO A 79 -16.36 -1.31 -21.58
N ALA A 80 -16.79 -2.43 -22.15
CA ALA A 80 -18.11 -2.97 -21.88
C ALA A 80 -18.27 -3.38 -20.40
N ALA A 81 -19.50 -3.31 -19.88
CA ALA A 81 -19.82 -3.59 -18.47
C ALA A 81 -19.20 -4.90 -17.92
N GLY A 82 -19.15 -5.95 -18.74
CA GLY A 82 -18.54 -7.24 -18.35
C GLY A 82 -17.02 -7.20 -18.11
N ALA A 83 -16.31 -6.27 -18.75
CA ALA A 83 -14.85 -6.16 -18.65
C ALA A 83 -14.37 -5.61 -17.30
N TYR A 84 -15.18 -4.76 -16.65
CA TYR A 84 -14.80 -4.11 -15.39
C TYR A 84 -14.55 -5.09 -14.25
N THR A 85 -15.23 -6.24 -14.23
CA THR A 85 -15.02 -7.27 -13.21
C THR A 85 -13.57 -7.77 -13.17
N GLY A 86 -12.97 -8.01 -14.33
CA GLY A 86 -11.56 -8.44 -14.43
C GLY A 86 -10.56 -7.29 -14.33
N ILE A 87 -10.93 -6.10 -14.84
CA ILE A 87 -10.09 -4.90 -14.74
C ILE A 87 -9.92 -4.52 -13.27
N LEU A 88 -11.02 -4.39 -12.51
CA LEU A 88 -10.99 -3.91 -11.14
C LEU A 88 -10.48 -4.95 -10.13
N SER A 89 -10.54 -6.24 -10.47
CA SER A 89 -9.88 -7.31 -9.73
C SER A 89 -8.41 -7.52 -10.14
N GLY A 90 -7.88 -6.71 -11.06
CA GLY A 90 -6.46 -6.72 -11.45
C GLY A 90 -6.02 -7.95 -12.21
N THR A 91 -6.98 -8.75 -12.69
CA THR A 91 -6.70 -9.91 -13.53
C THR A 91 -6.53 -9.51 -14.98
N ASN A 92 -7.25 -8.46 -15.42
CA ASN A 92 -7.26 -8.01 -16.81
C ASN A 92 -6.56 -6.66 -16.97
N SER A 93 -5.98 -6.46 -18.15
CA SER A 93 -5.49 -5.17 -18.61
C SER A 93 -6.62 -4.28 -19.15
N ILE A 94 -6.37 -2.98 -19.20
CA ILE A 94 -7.19 -2.03 -19.97
C ILE A 94 -6.55 -1.91 -21.36
N SER A 95 -7.20 -2.46 -22.37
CA SER A 95 -6.67 -2.53 -23.75
C SER A 95 -7.78 -2.66 -24.79
N CYS A 96 -7.52 -2.15 -26.00
CA CYS A 96 -8.35 -2.38 -27.19
C CYS A 96 -7.46 -2.78 -28.38
N ALA A 97 -8.06 -2.94 -29.56
CA ALA A 97 -7.34 -3.31 -30.78
C ALA A 97 -6.19 -2.34 -31.15
N ALA A 98 -6.28 -1.07 -30.72
CA ALA A 98 -5.28 -0.05 -30.98
C ALA A 98 -4.11 -0.04 -29.98
N GLY A 99 -4.22 -0.70 -28.82
CA GLY A 99 -3.15 -0.73 -27.83
C GLY A 99 -3.58 -1.10 -26.41
N THR A 100 -2.58 -1.17 -25.52
CA THR A 100 -2.74 -1.44 -24.09
C THR A 100 -2.41 -0.18 -23.30
N PHE A 101 -3.37 0.32 -22.53
CA PHE A 101 -3.26 1.57 -21.74
C PHE A 101 -2.84 1.26 -20.30
N MET A 102 -3.25 0.11 -19.78
CA MET A 102 -2.82 -0.36 -18.47
C MET A 102 -2.65 -1.87 -18.49
N SER A 103 -1.39 -2.34 -18.44
CA SER A 103 -1.07 -3.78 -18.51
C SER A 103 -1.40 -4.54 -17.22
N LYS A 104 -1.24 -3.87 -16.08
CA LYS A 104 -1.53 -4.44 -14.76
C LYS A 104 -2.30 -3.41 -13.94
N VAL A 105 -3.58 -3.66 -13.74
CA VAL A 105 -4.39 -2.79 -12.88
C VAL A 105 -3.94 -2.99 -11.43
N PRO A 106 -3.64 -1.91 -10.69
CA PRO A 106 -3.26 -2.02 -9.29
C PRO A 106 -4.29 -2.79 -8.47
N GLN A 107 -3.83 -3.50 -7.45
CA GLN A 107 -4.70 -4.19 -6.50
C GLN A 107 -4.75 -3.46 -5.18
N ASP A 108 -5.84 -3.69 -4.43
CA ASP A 108 -5.94 -3.14 -3.09
C ASP A 108 -4.74 -3.63 -2.25
N PRO A 109 -4.03 -2.74 -1.55
CA PRO A 109 -2.86 -3.11 -0.75
C PRO A 109 -3.21 -4.03 0.42
N LYS A 110 -4.50 -4.20 0.76
CA LYS A 110 -4.97 -5.15 1.75
C LYS A 110 -5.53 -6.40 1.06
N SER A 111 -4.78 -7.50 1.17
CA SER A 111 -5.18 -8.80 0.65
C SER A 111 -6.56 -9.23 1.18
N GLY A 112 -7.48 -9.55 0.26
CA GLY A 112 -8.80 -10.11 0.60
C GLY A 112 -9.86 -9.09 1.05
N SER A 113 -9.60 -7.79 1.00
CA SER A 113 -10.60 -6.75 1.28
C SER A 113 -10.90 -5.95 0.00
N GLY A 114 -12.10 -6.15 -0.55
CA GLY A 114 -12.76 -5.27 -1.53
C GLY A 114 -11.87 -4.71 -2.64
N SER A 115 -11.77 -5.44 -3.75
CA SER A 115 -11.31 -4.87 -5.03
C SER A 115 -12.03 -3.54 -5.31
N TYR A 116 -11.41 -2.67 -6.11
CA TYR A 116 -12.09 -1.51 -6.67
C TYR A 116 -13.43 -1.96 -7.29
N TYR A 117 -14.44 -1.12 -7.23
CA TYR A 117 -15.78 -1.49 -7.65
C TYR A 117 -16.44 -0.37 -8.44
N CYS A 118 -17.44 -0.72 -9.21
CA CYS A 118 -18.29 0.26 -9.88
C CYS A 118 -19.31 0.80 -8.87
N GLY A 119 -19.31 2.12 -8.65
CA GLY A 119 -20.18 2.77 -7.66
C GLY A 119 -21.67 2.46 -7.89
N VAL A 120 -22.08 2.49 -9.15
CA VAL A 120 -23.37 1.99 -9.63
C VAL A 120 -23.13 1.20 -10.91
N SER A 121 -23.61 -0.05 -10.93
CA SER A 121 -23.35 -1.00 -12.02
C SER A 121 -23.92 -0.55 -13.36
N SER A 122 -24.98 0.26 -13.36
CA SER A 122 -25.56 0.87 -14.55
C SER A 122 -24.70 1.99 -15.16
N ILE A 123 -23.69 2.48 -14.44
CA ILE A 123 -22.82 3.57 -14.91
C ILE A 123 -21.50 3.04 -15.47
N CYS A 124 -21.05 1.84 -15.10
CA CYS A 124 -19.86 1.24 -15.73
C CYS A 124 -20.25 0.52 -17.02
N ASP A 125 -20.37 1.26 -18.10
CA ASP A 125 -20.70 0.74 -19.41
C ASP A 125 -19.79 1.35 -20.48
N THR A 126 -20.21 1.29 -21.74
CA THR A 126 -19.45 1.86 -22.86
C THR A 126 -19.57 3.38 -22.96
N THR A 127 -20.47 4.01 -22.21
CA THR A 127 -20.79 5.44 -22.29
C THR A 127 -20.27 6.22 -21.11
N GLN A 128 -20.31 5.63 -19.92
CA GLN A 128 -19.86 6.25 -18.68
C GLN A 128 -19.09 5.24 -17.84
N TYR A 129 -18.43 5.73 -16.79
CA TYR A 129 -17.90 4.87 -15.74
C TYR A 129 -17.89 5.61 -14.42
N GLN A 130 -17.93 4.85 -13.32
CA GLN A 130 -17.68 5.37 -11.98
C GLN A 130 -16.93 4.32 -11.16
N ILE A 131 -15.63 4.53 -10.96
CA ILE A 131 -14.78 3.63 -10.16
C ILE A 131 -14.68 4.15 -8.74
N CYS A 132 -14.93 3.27 -7.77
CA CYS A 132 -14.92 3.54 -6.35
C CYS A 132 -13.98 2.60 -5.61
N GLY A 133 -13.44 3.07 -4.48
CA GLY A 133 -12.76 2.24 -3.49
C GLY A 133 -13.16 2.62 -2.07
N THR A 134 -13.26 1.62 -1.20
CA THR A 134 -13.59 1.82 0.22
C THR A 134 -12.36 2.33 0.97
N LEU A 135 -12.52 3.43 1.71
CA LEU A 135 -11.45 3.98 2.54
C LEU A 135 -11.53 3.42 3.96
N GLU A 136 -10.38 3.13 4.57
CA GLU A 136 -10.30 2.55 5.91
C GLU A 136 -10.40 3.60 7.03
N ALA A 137 -9.93 4.82 6.78
CA ALA A 137 -9.85 5.86 7.79
C ALA A 137 -11.14 6.70 7.96
N GLU A 138 -12.13 6.55 7.07
CA GLU A 138 -13.39 7.29 7.10
C GLU A 138 -14.51 6.42 7.71
N VAL A 139 -14.92 6.75 8.93
CA VAL A 139 -16.08 6.13 9.61
C VAL A 139 -17.34 6.90 9.20
N ALA A 140 -18.38 6.16 8.76
CA ALA A 140 -19.69 6.61 8.29
C ALA A 140 -20.32 7.77 9.11
N PRO A 141 -21.03 8.74 8.47
CA PRO A 141 -22.21 8.46 7.63
C PRO A 141 -22.20 9.02 6.19
N ALA A 142 -21.04 9.40 5.62
CA ALA A 142 -20.94 9.84 4.22
C ALA A 142 -20.88 8.64 3.24
N PRO A 143 -21.27 8.79 1.96
CA PRO A 143 -21.25 7.67 1.00
C PRO A 143 -19.84 7.08 0.93
N THR A 144 -19.78 5.79 1.20
CA THR A 144 -18.65 5.07 1.79
C THR A 144 -17.55 4.72 0.78
N GLY A 145 -16.87 5.73 0.24
CA GLY A 145 -15.71 5.50 -0.63
C GLY A 145 -15.24 6.71 -1.42
N PHE A 146 -14.00 6.64 -1.90
CA PHE A 146 -13.48 7.58 -2.89
C PHE A 146 -13.90 7.09 -4.28
N CYS A 147 -14.65 7.90 -5.01
CA CYS A 147 -15.15 7.58 -6.35
C CYS A 147 -14.69 8.61 -7.37
N LEU A 148 -14.30 8.16 -8.56
CA LEU A 148 -14.06 8.99 -9.73
C LEU A 148 -14.94 8.51 -10.89
N SER A 149 -15.56 9.44 -11.60
CA SER A 149 -16.34 9.20 -12.81
C SER A 149 -15.66 9.78 -14.04
N ASN A 150 -16.20 9.47 -15.23
CA ASN A 150 -15.77 10.09 -16.46
C ASN A 150 -15.77 11.63 -16.37
N ARG A 151 -14.80 12.27 -17.03
CA ARG A 151 -14.64 13.74 -17.03
C ARG A 151 -15.39 14.46 -18.17
N GLN A 152 -15.90 13.68 -19.12
CA GLN A 152 -16.57 14.16 -20.34
C GLN A 152 -18.02 14.57 -20.07
#